data_AF-A0A950W1U5-F1
#
_entry.id   AF-A0A950W1U5-F1
#
_cell.length_a   1.000
_cell.length_b   1.000
_cell.length_c   1.000
_cell.angle_alpha   90.00
_cell.angle_beta   90.00
_cell.angle_gamma   90.00
#
_symmetry.space_group_name_H-M   'P 1'
#
loop_
_entity.id
_entity.type
_entity.pdbx_description
1 polymer ?
#
loop_
_entity_poly.entity_id
_entity_poly.type
_entity_poly.pdbx_seq_one_letter_code
_entity_poly.pdbx_strand_id
1 'polypeptide(L)'
;MLIATPNLAEGLAPLEQSVESLLPLISTRSGEYAALLEGDHAMRPVDTAATDLAWLFYTSGTTGRPKGAVLSHRNLLVMSHCYYADIDMLDERDTNLHAGPLSHGAGLYALPHLLRGGHQVVLPHFDVDAILDALSRHQRVSMFAAPTMLTRLVNSPAVAAADLRNLRTIFYGGGPMYVADLERALQLFGPRLYQLYGQGESP
;
A
#
# COMPACT_ATOMS: atom_id res chain seq x y z
N MET A 1 -12.06 -16.68 3.03
CA MET A 1 -12.98 -16.19 1.98
C MET A 1 -12.09 -15.73 0.87
N LEU A 2 -12.43 -15.98 -0.39
CA LEU A 2 -11.60 -15.57 -1.52
C LEU A 2 -12.29 -14.41 -2.23
N ILE A 3 -11.73 -13.21 -2.19
CA ILE A 3 -12.28 -12.06 -2.93
C ILE A 3 -11.48 -11.88 -4.22
N ALA A 4 -12.16 -11.85 -5.36
CA ALA A 4 -11.53 -11.67 -6.66
C ALA A 4 -12.33 -10.72 -7.56
N THR A 5 -11.67 -10.13 -8.55
CA THR A 5 -12.38 -9.40 -9.62
C THR A 5 -13.19 -10.36 -10.47
N PRO A 6 -14.27 -9.91 -11.16
CA PRO A 6 -15.14 -10.81 -11.93
C PRO A 6 -14.39 -11.72 -12.90
N ASN A 7 -13.42 -11.17 -13.64
CA ASN A 7 -12.63 -11.92 -14.62
C ASN A 7 -11.75 -13.00 -13.97
N LEU A 8 -11.28 -12.77 -12.75
CA LEU A 8 -10.48 -13.76 -12.00
C LEU A 8 -11.38 -14.79 -11.32
N ALA A 9 -12.53 -14.38 -10.79
CA ALA A 9 -13.46 -15.26 -10.10
C ALA A 9 -13.89 -16.44 -10.99
N GLU A 10 -14.18 -16.21 -12.27
CA GLU A 10 -14.54 -17.29 -13.21
C GLU A 10 -13.45 -18.37 -13.31
N GLY A 11 -12.17 -17.96 -13.41
CA GLY A 11 -11.05 -18.89 -13.46
C GLY A 11 -10.72 -19.56 -12.12
N LEU A 12 -11.16 -18.98 -11.00
CA LEU A 12 -10.89 -19.48 -9.65
C LEU A 12 -12.03 -20.36 -9.10
N ALA A 13 -13.22 -20.33 -9.71
CA ALA A 13 -14.37 -21.12 -9.27
C ALA A 13 -14.09 -22.62 -9.05
N PRO A 14 -13.26 -23.31 -9.86
CA PRO A 14 -12.92 -24.72 -9.60
C PRO A 14 -12.21 -24.96 -8.26
N LEU A 15 -11.58 -23.92 -7.68
CA LEU A 15 -10.84 -24.05 -6.42
C LEU A 15 -11.75 -24.28 -5.21
N GLU A 16 -12.99 -23.81 -5.24
CA GLU A 16 -13.96 -24.01 -4.15
C GLU A 16 -14.21 -25.49 -3.87
N GLN A 17 -14.09 -26.33 -4.89
CA GLN A 17 -14.27 -27.78 -4.77
C GLN A 17 -12.96 -28.51 -4.47
N SER A 18 -11.80 -27.88 -4.69
CA SER A 18 -10.48 -28.52 -4.54
C SER A 18 -9.74 -28.15 -3.26
N VAL A 19 -10.16 -27.10 -2.55
CA VAL A 19 -9.53 -26.64 -1.32
C VAL A 19 -10.56 -26.66 -0.20
N GLU A 20 -10.48 -27.67 0.67
CA GLU A 20 -11.45 -27.92 1.75
C GLU A 20 -11.64 -26.72 2.70
N SER A 21 -10.57 -25.95 2.94
CA SER A 21 -10.58 -24.76 3.79
C SER A 21 -10.99 -23.47 3.08
N LEU A 22 -11.28 -23.53 1.78
CA LEU A 22 -11.65 -22.35 1.00
C LEU A 22 -13.11 -21.97 1.28
N LEU A 23 -13.26 -20.99 2.17
CA LEU A 23 -14.48 -20.19 2.32
C LEU A 23 -14.89 -19.54 0.97
N PRO A 24 -16.17 -19.19 0.78
CA PRO A 24 -16.74 -18.84 -0.52
C PRO A 24 -15.94 -17.79 -1.31
N LEU A 25 -15.89 -18.02 -2.63
CA LEU A 25 -15.37 -17.09 -3.62
C LEU A 25 -16.39 -15.98 -3.86
N ILE A 26 -16.02 -14.75 -3.52
CA ILE A 26 -16.85 -13.56 -3.68
C ILE A 26 -16.24 -12.68 -4.78
N SER A 27 -17.03 -12.43 -5.82
CA SER A 27 -16.66 -11.49 -6.88
C SER A 27 -16.88 -10.05 -6.42
N THR A 28 -15.93 -9.13 -6.66
CA THR A 28 -16.04 -7.71 -6.24
C THR A 28 -17.19 -6.92 -6.88
N ARG A 29 -17.99 -7.54 -7.76
CA ARG A 29 -19.21 -6.96 -8.33
C ARG A 29 -20.48 -7.76 -8.01
N SER A 30 -20.42 -8.70 -7.06
CA SER A 30 -21.60 -9.45 -6.62
C SER A 30 -22.38 -8.69 -5.55
N GLY A 31 -23.65 -9.08 -5.35
CA GLY A 31 -24.45 -8.59 -4.23
C GLY A 31 -23.87 -8.98 -2.86
N GLU A 32 -23.17 -10.11 -2.78
CA GLU A 32 -22.46 -10.53 -1.55
C GLU A 32 -21.32 -9.58 -1.20
N TYR A 33 -20.56 -9.12 -2.20
CA TYR A 33 -19.53 -8.10 -1.96
C TYR A 33 -20.14 -6.77 -1.50
N ALA A 34 -21.26 -6.35 -2.10
CA ALA A 34 -21.98 -5.16 -1.64
C ALA A 34 -22.46 -5.30 -0.19
N ALA A 35 -23.02 -6.46 0.18
CA ALA A 35 -23.46 -6.74 1.54
C ALA A 35 -22.31 -6.70 2.56
N LEU A 36 -21.09 -7.10 2.18
CA LEU A 36 -19.90 -6.96 3.03
C LEU A 36 -19.55 -5.49 3.31
N LEU A 37 -19.80 -4.58 2.37
CA LEU A 37 -19.53 -3.16 2.52
C LEU A 37 -20.63 -2.44 3.31
N GLU A 38 -21.88 -2.89 3.19
CA GLU A 38 -23.05 -2.29 3.83
C GLU A 38 -23.22 -2.69 5.30
N GLY A 39 -22.58 -3.78 5.74
CA GLY A 39 -22.16 -3.92 7.13
C GLY A 39 -23.14 -4.58 8.11
N ASP A 40 -23.91 -5.59 7.71
CA ASP A 40 -24.65 -6.41 8.69
C ASP A 40 -23.80 -7.51 9.35
N HIS A 41 -22.61 -7.81 8.80
CA HIS A 41 -21.72 -8.86 9.31
C HIS A 41 -20.26 -8.40 9.34
N ALA A 42 -19.83 -7.81 10.46
CA ALA A 42 -18.41 -7.60 10.71
C ALA A 42 -17.67 -8.96 10.65
N MET A 43 -16.70 -9.08 9.75
CA MET A 43 -15.84 -10.26 9.71
C MET A 43 -15.11 -10.39 11.04
N ARG A 44 -15.33 -11.49 11.74
CA ARG A 44 -14.61 -11.79 12.97
C ARG A 44 -13.16 -12.13 12.60
N PRO A 45 -12.17 -11.53 13.26
CA PRO A 45 -10.79 -11.97 13.14
C PRO A 45 -10.69 -13.46 13.49
N VAL A 46 -9.86 -14.17 12.74
CA VAL A 46 -9.50 -15.56 13.04
C VAL A 46 -8.26 -15.56 13.92
N ASP A 47 -8.19 -16.45 14.90
CA ASP A 47 -6.97 -16.63 15.69
C ASP A 47 -5.86 -17.21 14.79
N THR A 48 -4.73 -16.51 14.73
CA THR A 48 -3.55 -16.89 13.94
C THR A 48 -2.31 -16.89 14.81
N ALA A 49 -1.43 -17.87 14.65
CA ALA A 49 -0.10 -17.82 15.24
C ALA A 49 0.80 -16.83 14.48
N ALA A 50 1.77 -16.24 15.17
CA ALA A 50 2.71 -15.31 14.56
C ALA A 50 3.52 -15.92 13.40
N THR A 51 3.68 -17.25 13.39
CA THR A 51 4.37 -18.01 12.34
C THR A 51 3.48 -18.42 11.17
N ASP A 52 2.16 -18.23 11.28
CA ASP A 52 1.24 -18.55 10.20
C ASP A 52 1.47 -17.61 9.01
N LEU A 53 1.18 -18.13 7.82
CA LEU A 53 1.36 -17.40 6.57
C LEU A 53 0.27 -16.34 6.43
N ALA A 54 0.67 -15.11 6.14
CA ALA A 54 -0.21 -13.95 6.05
C ALA A 54 -0.26 -13.35 4.64
N TRP A 55 0.85 -13.38 3.90
CA TRP A 55 0.93 -12.76 2.58
C TRP A 55 1.86 -13.54 1.64
N LEU A 56 1.32 -13.91 0.48
CA LEU A 56 2.08 -14.35 -0.68
C LEU A 56 2.38 -13.15 -1.59
N PHE A 57 3.58 -12.59 -1.46
CA PHE A 57 4.00 -11.42 -2.22
C PHE A 57 4.70 -11.85 -3.51
N TYR A 58 4.04 -11.69 -4.66
CA TYR A 58 4.59 -12.13 -5.94
C TYR A 58 5.55 -11.12 -6.55
N THR A 59 6.72 -11.61 -7.00
CA THR A 59 7.74 -10.84 -7.72
C THR A 59 7.98 -11.43 -9.10
N SER A 60 8.55 -10.64 -10.03
CA SER A 60 8.70 -11.02 -11.44
C SER A 60 9.55 -12.28 -11.69
N GLY A 61 10.40 -12.67 -10.73
CA GLY A 61 11.24 -13.87 -10.80
C GLY A 61 12.30 -13.81 -11.91
N THR A 62 13.55 -14.12 -11.58
CA THR A 62 14.68 -14.09 -12.53
C THR A 62 14.57 -15.09 -13.69
N THR A 63 13.67 -16.07 -13.59
CA THR A 63 13.44 -17.15 -14.57
C THR A 63 12.22 -16.90 -15.47
N GLY A 64 11.58 -15.73 -15.38
CA GLY A 64 10.36 -15.39 -16.12
C GLY A 64 9.08 -16.03 -15.56
N ARG A 65 9.18 -16.86 -14.52
CA ARG A 65 8.06 -17.34 -13.72
C ARG A 65 7.98 -16.55 -12.42
N PRO A 66 6.83 -15.94 -12.07
CA PRO A 66 6.69 -15.24 -10.82
C PRO A 66 7.03 -16.12 -9.62
N LYS A 67 7.70 -15.55 -8.62
CA LYS A 67 8.00 -16.21 -7.35
C LYS A 67 7.18 -15.54 -6.25
N GLY A 68 6.58 -16.34 -5.36
CA GLY A 68 5.88 -15.82 -4.19
C GLY A 68 6.83 -15.79 -3.00
N ALA A 69 7.17 -14.60 -2.50
CA ALA A 69 7.74 -14.45 -1.17
C ALA A 69 6.65 -14.77 -0.14
N VAL A 70 6.95 -15.72 0.73
CA VAL A 70 5.99 -16.26 1.70
C VAL A 70 6.23 -15.56 3.04
N LEU A 71 5.35 -14.63 3.41
CA LEU A 71 5.49 -13.79 4.59
C LEU A 71 4.53 -14.25 5.69
N SER A 72 5.07 -14.40 6.90
CA SER A 72 4.28 -14.71 8.10
C SER A 72 3.69 -13.44 8.74
N HIS A 73 2.70 -13.61 9.63
CA HIS A 73 2.19 -12.52 10.47
C HIS A 73 3.32 -11.79 11.21
N ARG A 74 4.31 -12.54 11.74
CA ARG A 74 5.47 -11.97 12.42
C ARG A 74 6.34 -11.11 11.50
N ASN A 75 6.53 -11.48 10.24
CA ASN A 75 7.29 -10.66 9.29
C ASN A 75 6.62 -9.28 9.13
N LEU A 76 5.31 -9.27 8.90
CA LEU A 76 4.53 -8.05 8.71
C LEU A 76 4.47 -7.19 9.96
N LEU A 77 4.39 -7.81 11.14
CA LEU A 77 4.39 -7.10 12.42
C LEU A 77 5.75 -6.44 12.69
N VAL A 78 6.85 -7.18 12.50
CA VAL A 78 8.21 -6.63 12.67
C VAL A 78 8.46 -5.49 11.69
N MET A 79 8.11 -5.65 10.42
CA MET A 79 8.19 -4.57 9.44
C MET A 79 7.40 -3.33 9.88
N SER A 80 6.19 -3.51 10.45
CA SER A 80 5.38 -2.39 10.94
C SER A 80 6.04 -1.69 12.12
N HIS A 81 6.73 -2.43 12.99
CA HIS A 81 7.52 -1.87 14.07
C HIS A 81 8.77 -1.12 13.58
N CYS A 82 9.47 -1.64 12.57
CA CYS A 82 10.60 -0.93 11.94
C CYS A 82 10.14 0.39 11.32
N TYR A 83 8.96 0.43 10.68
CA TYR A 83 8.38 1.68 10.19
C TYR A 83 8.27 2.73 11.31
N TYR A 84 7.75 2.35 12.48
CA TYR A 84 7.62 3.29 13.61
C TYR A 84 8.96 3.75 14.19
N ALA A 85 9.97 2.87 14.15
CA ALA A 85 11.30 3.17 14.67
C ALA A 85 12.06 4.15 13.76
N ASP A 86 11.93 3.96 12.43
CA ASP A 86 12.82 4.62 11.48
C ASP A 86 12.15 5.77 10.71
N ILE A 87 10.84 5.70 10.47
CA ILE A 87 10.14 6.62 9.57
C ILE A 87 9.26 7.59 10.36
N ASP A 88 8.20 7.07 10.99
CA ASP A 88 7.16 7.90 11.56
C ASP A 88 6.42 7.19 12.70
N MET A 89 6.23 7.89 13.82
CA MET A 89 5.24 7.50 14.83
C MET A 89 3.85 7.91 14.38
N LEU A 90 2.96 6.94 14.18
CA LEU A 90 1.61 7.15 13.66
C LEU A 90 0.53 7.11 14.75
N ASP A 91 -0.58 7.81 14.49
CA ASP A 91 -1.84 7.76 15.24
C ASP A 91 -3.05 7.81 14.28
N GLU A 92 -4.26 7.82 14.84
CA GLU A 92 -5.51 7.76 14.08
C GLU A 92 -5.75 8.96 13.15
N ARG A 93 -4.98 10.05 13.31
CA ARG A 93 -5.07 11.25 12.47
C ARG A 93 -4.16 11.20 11.25
N ASP A 94 -3.28 10.20 11.17
CA ASP A 94 -2.39 10.01 10.03
C ASP A 94 -3.13 9.41 8.83
N THR A 95 -2.71 9.80 7.64
CA THR A 95 -3.30 9.33 6.39
C THR A 95 -2.24 8.69 5.52
N ASN A 96 -2.46 7.43 5.12
CA ASN A 96 -1.67 6.80 4.07
C ASN A 96 -2.37 6.97 2.73
N LEU A 97 -1.70 7.59 1.78
CA LEU A 97 -2.20 7.77 0.41
C LEU A 97 -1.57 6.74 -0.52
N HIS A 98 -2.42 5.89 -1.09
CA HIS A 98 -2.04 4.88 -2.06
C HIS A 98 -2.23 5.39 -3.48
N ALA A 99 -1.17 5.95 -4.04
CA ALA A 99 -1.11 6.35 -5.46
C ALA A 99 -0.42 5.30 -6.35
N GLY A 100 0.18 4.25 -5.75
CA GLY A 100 0.83 3.14 -6.45
C GLY A 100 0.09 1.81 -6.25
N PRO A 101 0.45 0.76 -7.02
CA PRO A 101 -0.19 -0.55 -6.89
C PRO A 101 -0.02 -1.15 -5.49
N LEU A 102 -1.13 -1.51 -4.85
CA LEU A 102 -1.15 -2.15 -3.52
C LEU A 102 -0.51 -3.55 -3.52
N SER A 103 -0.41 -4.20 -4.67
CA SER A 103 0.33 -5.46 -4.83
C SER A 103 1.85 -5.31 -4.74
N HIS A 104 2.35 -4.08 -4.70
CA HIS A 104 3.78 -3.75 -4.59
C HIS A 104 4.05 -3.00 -3.28
N GLY A 105 5.23 -2.38 -3.13
CA GLY A 105 5.64 -1.67 -1.92
C GLY A 105 4.67 -0.59 -1.42
N ALA A 106 3.80 -0.04 -2.28
CA ALA A 106 2.78 0.93 -1.88
C ALA A 106 1.70 0.35 -0.95
N GLY A 107 1.41 -0.95 -1.04
CA GLY A 107 0.47 -1.62 -0.13
C GLY A 107 1.11 -2.05 1.19
N LEU A 108 2.45 -2.18 1.22
CA LEU A 108 3.16 -2.68 2.38
C LEU A 108 2.99 -1.77 3.62
N TYR A 109 3.09 -0.45 3.43
CA TYR A 109 2.91 0.52 4.52
C TYR A 109 1.44 0.85 4.84
N ALA A 110 0.48 0.17 4.21
CA ALA A 110 -0.91 0.18 4.71
C ALA A 110 -0.97 -0.36 6.15
N LEU A 111 -0.19 -1.40 6.45
CA LEU A 111 -0.23 -2.12 7.72
C LEU A 111 0.12 -1.25 8.95
N PRO A 112 1.24 -0.52 8.99
CA PRO A 112 1.54 0.36 10.13
C PRO A 112 0.48 1.45 10.32
N HIS A 113 -0.07 2.02 9.25
CA HIS A 113 -1.15 3.00 9.37
C HIS A 113 -2.43 2.35 9.92
N LEU A 114 -2.79 1.16 9.42
CA LEU A 114 -3.97 0.42 9.88
C LEU A 114 -3.86 0.02 11.36
N LEU A 115 -2.69 -0.43 11.81
CA LEU A 115 -2.43 -0.79 13.21
C LEU A 115 -2.55 0.38 14.18
N ARG A 116 -2.48 1.62 13.68
CA ARG A 116 -2.70 2.85 14.47
C ARG A 116 -4.06 3.48 14.22
N GLY A 117 -4.94 2.85 13.44
CA GLY A 117 -6.25 3.39 13.11
C GLY A 117 -6.22 4.56 12.13
N GLY A 118 -5.10 4.77 11.43
CA GLY A 118 -4.94 5.84 10.45
C GLY A 118 -5.79 5.61 9.19
N HIS A 119 -6.07 6.70 8.49
CA HIS A 119 -6.85 6.68 7.26
C HIS A 119 -6.08 6.00 6.11
N GLN A 120 -6.80 5.27 5.26
CA GLN A 120 -6.28 4.70 4.01
C GLN A 120 -7.02 5.35 2.84
N VAL A 121 -6.34 6.20 2.08
CA VAL A 121 -6.91 6.86 0.91
C VAL A 121 -6.34 6.18 -0.32
N VAL A 122 -7.20 5.55 -1.13
CA VAL A 122 -6.78 4.79 -2.31
C VAL A 122 -7.14 5.55 -3.58
N LEU A 123 -6.14 5.85 -4.40
CA LEU A 123 -6.35 6.41 -5.73
C LEU A 123 -6.37 5.26 -6.77
N PRO A 124 -7.15 5.37 -7.86
CA PRO A 124 -7.18 4.36 -8.91
C PRO A 124 -5.81 4.16 -9.60
N HIS A 125 -5.05 5.24 -9.71
CA HIS A 125 -3.71 5.28 -10.29
C HIS A 125 -2.99 6.54 -9.81
N PHE A 126 -1.68 6.60 -10.05
CA PHE A 126 -0.89 7.79 -9.78
C PHE A 126 -1.37 8.94 -10.66
N ASP A 127 -1.77 10.03 -10.00
CA ASP A 127 -2.21 11.27 -10.62
C ASP A 127 -1.82 12.43 -9.70
N VAL A 128 -1.13 13.43 -10.26
CA VAL A 128 -0.58 14.52 -9.44
C VAL A 128 -1.69 15.40 -8.88
N ASP A 129 -2.71 15.72 -9.67
CA ASP A 129 -3.79 16.59 -9.24
C ASP A 129 -4.65 15.90 -8.17
N ALA A 130 -4.90 14.60 -8.32
CA ALA A 130 -5.59 13.80 -7.31
C ALA A 130 -4.80 13.69 -5.99
N ILE A 131 -3.46 13.63 -6.05
CA ILE A 131 -2.60 13.67 -4.86
C ILE A 131 -2.72 15.03 -4.17
N LEU A 132 -2.65 16.13 -4.92
CA LEU A 132 -2.79 17.48 -4.37
C LEU A 132 -4.19 17.71 -3.77
N ASP A 133 -5.22 17.20 -4.42
CA ASP A 133 -6.59 17.21 -3.93
C ASP A 133 -6.73 16.40 -2.63
N ALA A 134 -6.11 15.22 -2.54
CA ALA A 134 -6.04 14.45 -1.30
C ALA A 134 -5.30 15.20 -0.17
N LEU A 135 -4.19 15.89 -0.48
CA LEU A 135 -3.49 16.75 0.48
C LEU A 135 -4.34 17.91 0.98
N SER A 136 -5.28 18.41 0.16
CA SER A 136 -6.21 19.47 0.58
C SER A 136 -7.29 18.98 1.54
N ARG A 137 -7.67 17.69 1.46
CA ARG A 137 -8.77 17.09 2.23
C ARG A 137 -8.33 16.34 3.47
N HIS A 138 -7.11 15.81 3.47
CA HIS A 138 -6.59 14.95 4.53
C HIS A 138 -5.36 15.58 5.19
N GLN A 139 -5.16 15.26 6.47
CA GLN A 139 -4.03 15.75 7.25
C GLN A 139 -2.98 14.66 7.39
N ARG A 140 -1.72 15.09 7.60
CA ARG A 140 -0.58 14.21 7.88
C ARG A 140 -0.48 13.05 6.88
N VAL A 141 -0.53 13.41 5.60
CA VAL A 141 -0.54 12.48 4.49
C VAL A 141 0.87 11.99 4.23
N SER A 142 1.06 10.67 4.30
CA SER A 142 2.27 10.00 3.87
C SER A 142 1.97 9.10 2.67
N MET A 143 2.95 8.90 1.79
CA MET A 143 2.77 8.07 0.59
C MET A 143 4.04 7.39 0.12
N PHE A 144 3.87 6.23 -0.52
CA PHE A 144 4.94 5.60 -1.30
C PHE A 144 5.08 6.29 -2.65
N ALA A 145 6.32 6.54 -3.07
CA ALA A 145 6.62 6.93 -4.44
C ALA A 145 7.79 6.12 -5.01
N ALA A 146 7.58 5.45 -6.14
CA ALA A 146 8.71 4.99 -6.96
C ALA A 146 9.49 6.21 -7.49
N PRO A 147 10.78 6.08 -7.86
CA PRO A 147 11.57 7.17 -8.42
C PRO A 147 10.86 7.97 -9.52
N THR A 148 10.21 7.27 -10.46
CA THR A 148 9.48 7.90 -11.56
C THR A 148 8.25 8.70 -11.11
N MET A 149 7.58 8.28 -10.02
CA MET A 149 6.48 9.03 -9.41
C MET A 149 6.99 10.31 -8.75
N LEU A 150 8.10 10.22 -8.01
CA LEU A 150 8.72 11.38 -7.37
C LEU A 150 9.23 12.38 -8.40
N THR A 151 9.93 11.94 -9.45
CA THR A 151 10.35 12.80 -10.57
C THR A 151 9.16 13.49 -11.24
N ARG A 152 8.02 12.81 -11.41
CA ARG A 152 6.80 13.42 -11.96
C ARG A 152 6.20 14.49 -11.04
N LEU A 153 6.14 14.23 -9.73
CA LEU A 153 5.68 15.22 -8.74
C LEU A 153 6.56 16.47 -8.78
N VAL A 154 7.88 16.28 -8.71
CA VAL A 154 8.88 17.37 -8.67
C VAL A 154 8.87 18.25 -9.93
N ASN A 155 8.51 17.67 -11.07
CA ASN A 155 8.43 18.38 -12.35
C ASN A 155 7.03 18.93 -12.65
N SER A 156 6.03 18.69 -11.81
CA SER A 156 4.69 19.23 -12.01
C SER A 156 4.63 20.69 -11.56
N PRO A 157 4.20 21.63 -12.44
CA PRO A 157 3.97 23.02 -12.06
C PRO A 157 2.90 23.17 -10.96
N ALA A 158 1.92 22.25 -10.90
CA ALA A 158 0.86 22.27 -9.90
C ALA A 158 1.43 22.09 -8.49
N VAL A 159 2.46 21.26 -8.31
CA VAL A 159 3.10 21.02 -7.01
C VAL A 159 3.81 22.28 -6.52
N ALA A 160 4.47 23.02 -7.41
CA ALA A 160 5.20 24.24 -7.03
C ALA A 160 4.27 25.36 -6.52
N ALA A 161 2.98 25.34 -6.91
CA ALA A 161 1.97 26.31 -6.48
C ALA A 161 1.05 25.77 -5.36
N ALA A 162 1.18 24.49 -4.98
CA ALA A 162 0.27 23.84 -4.06
C ALA A 162 0.58 24.14 -2.59
N ASP A 163 -0.45 24.06 -1.76
CA ASP A 163 -0.30 24.02 -0.31
C ASP A 163 0.05 22.60 0.16
N LEU A 164 1.30 22.40 0.54
CA LEU A 164 1.84 21.10 0.93
C LEU A 164 1.92 20.93 2.45
N ARG A 165 1.22 21.76 3.25
CA ARG A 165 1.32 21.71 4.72
C ARG A 165 0.91 20.37 5.32
N ASN A 166 -0.03 19.69 4.67
CA ASN A 166 -0.56 18.41 5.13
C ASN A 166 0.31 17.22 4.70
N LEU A 167 1.31 17.43 3.83
CA LEU A 167 2.27 16.40 3.50
C LEU A 167 3.14 16.13 4.74
N ARG A 168 3.18 14.86 5.16
CA ARG A 168 4.03 14.39 6.25
C ARG A 168 5.31 13.78 5.70
N THR A 169 5.22 12.64 5.01
CA THR A 169 6.39 11.89 4.54
C THR A 169 6.15 11.25 3.17
N ILE A 170 7.08 11.46 2.24
CA ILE A 170 7.19 10.68 1.00
C ILE A 170 8.28 9.64 1.22
N PHE A 171 7.88 8.38 1.41
CA PHE A 171 8.81 7.27 1.47
C PHE A 171 9.03 6.71 0.06
N TYR A 172 10.26 6.77 -0.44
CA TYR A 172 10.58 6.43 -1.82
C TYR A 172 11.60 5.30 -1.93
N GLY A 173 11.42 4.43 -2.93
CA GLY A 173 12.30 3.28 -3.12
C GLY A 173 11.92 2.44 -4.35
N GLY A 174 12.61 1.30 -4.52
CA GLY A 174 12.43 0.41 -5.67
C GLY A 174 13.28 0.75 -6.90
N GLY A 175 14.09 1.80 -6.83
CA GLY A 175 15.08 2.14 -7.85
C GLY A 175 16.00 3.29 -7.41
N PRO A 176 17.08 3.54 -8.15
CA PRO A 176 17.97 4.66 -7.87
C PRO A 176 17.27 6.00 -8.15
N MET A 177 17.72 7.05 -7.46
CA MET A 177 17.33 8.45 -7.70
C MET A 177 18.55 9.26 -8.12
N TYR A 178 18.38 10.19 -9.06
CA TYR A 178 19.42 11.16 -9.37
C TYR A 178 19.52 12.21 -8.27
N VAL A 179 20.73 12.62 -7.92
CA VAL A 179 20.98 13.64 -6.87
C VAL A 179 20.23 14.94 -7.19
N ALA A 180 20.23 15.39 -8.44
CA ALA A 180 19.53 16.61 -8.86
C ALA A 180 18.01 16.53 -8.63
N ASP A 181 17.39 15.37 -8.86
CA ASP A 181 15.95 15.17 -8.60
C ASP A 181 15.66 15.20 -7.10
N LEU A 182 16.56 14.65 -6.27
CA LEU A 182 16.44 14.69 -4.81
C LEU A 182 16.62 16.10 -4.25
N GLU A 183 17.61 16.85 -4.74
CA GLU A 183 17.82 18.25 -4.36
C GLU A 183 16.58 19.09 -4.66
N ARG A 184 15.99 18.91 -5.86
CA ARG A 184 14.75 19.61 -6.23
C ARG A 184 13.56 19.15 -5.41
N ALA A 185 13.45 17.86 -5.09
CA ALA A 185 12.43 17.35 -4.19
C ALA A 185 12.55 17.95 -2.78
N LEU A 186 13.76 18.06 -2.24
CA LEU A 186 14.01 18.69 -0.93
C LEU A 186 13.68 20.19 -0.95
N GLN A 187 13.95 20.89 -2.05
CA GLN A 187 13.55 22.30 -2.22
C GLN A 187 12.03 22.49 -2.20
N LEU A 188 11.27 21.56 -2.80
CA LEU A 188 9.80 21.64 -2.88
C LEU A 188 9.11 21.15 -1.61
N PHE A 189 9.51 19.98 -1.11
CA PHE A 189 8.81 19.27 -0.03
C PHE A 189 9.41 19.55 1.35
N GLY A 190 10.64 20.05 1.43
CA GLY A 190 11.42 20.11 2.66
C GLY A 190 11.95 18.74 3.09
N PRO A 191 12.34 18.58 4.37
CA PRO A 191 12.89 17.34 4.92
C PRO A 191 11.78 16.30 5.18
N ARG A 192 11.02 15.97 4.14
CA ARG A 192 9.88 15.03 4.16
C ARG A 192 10.12 13.81 3.29
N LEU A 193 11.37 13.55 2.91
CA LEU A 193 11.74 12.42 2.07
C LEU A 193 12.40 11.35 2.94
N TYR A 194 11.95 10.10 2.79
CA TYR A 194 12.57 8.95 3.41
C TYR A 194 12.95 7.93 2.34
N GLN A 195 14.24 7.65 2.15
CA GLN A 195 14.69 6.63 1.21
C GLN A 195 14.64 5.26 1.86
N LEU A 196 13.95 4.32 1.22
CA LEU A 196 13.94 2.92 1.62
C LEU A 196 14.64 2.02 0.61
N TYR A 197 15.20 0.94 1.12
CA TYR A 197 15.67 -0.21 0.37
C TYR A 197 14.99 -1.45 0.92
N GLY A 198 14.39 -2.25 0.03
CA GLY A 198 13.63 -3.43 0.43
C GLY A 198 13.43 -4.40 -0.72
N GLN A 199 13.06 -5.63 -0.36
CA GLN A 199 12.76 -6.72 -1.29
C GLN A 199 11.47 -7.42 -0.83
N GLY A 200 10.73 -8.08 -1.72
CA GLY A 200 9.50 -8.79 -1.34
C GLY A 200 9.75 -9.89 -0.30
N GLU A 201 10.96 -10.46 -0.30
CA GLU A 201 11.46 -11.48 0.62
C GLU A 201 11.87 -10.93 1.99
N SER A 202 12.08 -9.62 2.10
CA SER A 202 12.49 -8.93 3.32
C SER A 202 11.75 -7.59 3.38
N PRO A 203 10.43 -7.64 3.72
CA PRO A 203 9.58 -6.45 3.75
C PRO A 203 10.06 -5.40 4.75
#